data_AF-A0A7X6Z9M3-F1
#
_entry.id   AF-A0A7X6Z9M3-F1
#
_cell.length_a   1.000
_cell.length_b   1.000
_cell.length_c   1.000
_cell.angle_alpha   90.00
_cell.angle_beta   90.00
_cell.angle_gamma   90.00
#
_symmetry.space_group_name_H-M   'P 1'
#
loop_
_entity.id
_entity.type
_entity.pdbx_description
1 polymer ?
#
loop_
_entity_poly.entity_id
_entity_poly.type
_entity_poly.pdbx_seq_one_letter_code
_entity_poly.pdbx_strand_id
1 'polypeptide(L)'
;MTALIAGYARTPFTKFSGQLAGQPATVLGAHAVKAALMNAGVAPEQVERVVAGQVLQAGAGQNPARETAVGAGIPMHVPATTVNAVCLSGAEAVADAVRLINSGEAGVVVAVGQESMSLAPHVVPMRAGTKFGPATLIDTADYDGLTDAFD
;
A
#
# COMPACT_ATOMS: atom_id res chain seq x y z
N MET A 1 0.68 -26.40 5.62
CA MET A 1 -0.60 -25.71 5.92
C MET A 1 -1.17 -25.20 4.60
N THR A 2 -2.48 -25.07 4.43
CA THR A 2 -3.09 -24.53 3.20
C THR A 2 -3.68 -23.16 3.50
N ALA A 3 -3.17 -22.11 2.87
CA ALA A 3 -3.74 -20.76 2.98
C ALA A 3 -5.12 -20.67 2.31
N LEU A 4 -6.03 -19.91 2.92
CA LEU A 4 -7.40 -19.67 2.45
C LEU A 4 -7.73 -18.17 2.56
N ILE A 5 -8.61 -17.67 1.69
CA ILE A 5 -9.12 -16.30 1.79
C ILE A 5 -10.33 -16.31 2.72
N ALA A 6 -10.17 -15.79 3.94
CA ALA A 6 -11.23 -15.74 4.95
C ALA A 6 -12.22 -14.57 4.74
N GLY A 7 -11.78 -13.48 4.13
CA GLY A 7 -12.63 -12.32 3.82
C GLY A 7 -11.98 -11.40 2.79
N TYR A 8 -12.83 -10.59 2.14
CA TYR A 8 -12.42 -9.68 1.08
C TYR A 8 -13.30 -8.42 1.09
N ALA A 9 -12.68 -7.29 0.76
CA ALA A 9 -13.35 -6.03 0.48
C ALA A 9 -12.44 -5.14 -0.38
N ARG A 10 -13.02 -4.15 -1.06
CA ARG A 10 -12.29 -3.12 -1.78
C ARG A 10 -13.08 -1.80 -1.79
N THR A 11 -12.38 -0.70 -2.01
CA THR A 11 -13.00 0.57 -2.36
C THR A 11 -13.47 0.58 -3.83
N PRO A 12 -14.33 1.52 -4.23
CA PRO A 12 -14.55 1.82 -5.64
C PRO A 12 -13.28 2.33 -6.32
N PHE A 13 -13.14 2.05 -7.62
CA PHE A 13 -12.17 2.75 -8.46
C PHE A 13 -12.80 4.06 -8.95
N THR A 14 -12.07 5.16 -8.85
CA THR A 14 -12.52 6.48 -9.30
C THR A 14 -11.54 7.07 -10.30
N LYS A 15 -11.99 8.07 -11.06
CA LYS A 15 -11.14 8.74 -12.04
C LYS A 15 -10.02 9.52 -11.36
N PHE A 16 -8.89 9.66 -12.08
CA PHE A 16 -7.79 10.54 -11.69
C PHE A 16 -8.30 11.97 -11.48
N SER A 17 -7.90 12.59 -10.37
CA SER A 17 -8.40 13.91 -9.92
C SER A 17 -9.93 13.96 -9.75
N GLY A 18 -10.56 12.82 -9.45
CA GLY A 18 -12.00 12.66 -9.26
C GLY A 18 -12.44 12.54 -7.80
N GLN A 19 -13.43 11.69 -7.54
CA GLN A 19 -14.17 11.65 -6.26
C GLN A 19 -13.32 11.30 -5.03
N LEU A 20 -12.24 10.53 -5.20
CA LEU A 20 -11.33 10.14 -4.12
C LEU A 20 -9.98 10.86 -4.19
N ALA A 21 -9.86 11.93 -4.99
CA ALA A 21 -8.58 12.60 -5.21
C ALA A 21 -7.95 13.20 -3.93
N GLY A 22 -8.76 13.50 -2.92
CA GLY A 22 -8.29 13.98 -1.62
C GLY A 22 -8.01 12.89 -0.59
N GLN A 23 -8.13 11.61 -0.95
CA GLN A 23 -7.98 10.50 -0.01
C GLN A 23 -6.59 9.86 -0.13
N PRO A 24 -5.79 9.83 0.95
CA PRO A 24 -4.53 9.10 0.99
C PRO A 24 -4.72 7.60 0.71
N ALA A 25 -3.76 6.99 0.03
CA ALA A 25 -3.77 5.55 -0.25
C ALA A 25 -3.94 4.72 1.03
N THR A 26 -3.27 5.13 2.12
CA THR A 26 -3.31 4.46 3.42
C THR A 26 -4.70 4.48 4.08
N VAL A 27 -5.47 5.56 3.88
CA VAL A 27 -6.85 5.67 4.36
C VAL A 27 -7.79 4.76 3.56
N LEU A 28 -7.61 4.69 2.24
CA LEU A 28 -8.37 3.79 1.37
C LEU A 28 -8.07 2.32 1.71
N GLY A 29 -6.80 1.99 1.91
CA GLY A 29 -6.36 0.67 2.35
C GLY A 29 -6.94 0.30 3.72
N ALA A 30 -6.88 1.22 4.69
CA ALA A 30 -7.41 0.99 6.03
C ALA A 30 -8.93 0.72 6.01
N HIS A 31 -9.67 1.46 5.18
CA HIS A 31 -11.10 1.25 4.98
C HIS A 31 -11.40 -0.15 4.41
N ALA A 32 -10.66 -0.57 3.38
CA ALA A 32 -10.81 -1.90 2.79
C ALA A 32 -10.44 -3.02 3.78
N VAL A 33 -9.34 -2.88 4.52
CA VAL A 33 -8.89 -3.87 5.52
C VAL A 33 -9.93 -4.03 6.63
N LYS A 34 -10.46 -2.92 7.17
CA LYS A 34 -11.50 -2.97 8.20
C LYS A 34 -12.74 -3.73 7.73
N ALA A 35 -13.18 -3.48 6.50
CA ALA A 35 -14.31 -4.21 5.91
C ALA A 35 -13.99 -5.69 5.65
N ALA A 36 -12.78 -6.01 5.20
CA ALA A 36 -12.35 -7.39 4.97
C ALA A 36 -12.29 -8.21 6.26
N LEU A 37 -11.73 -7.64 7.34
CA LEU A 37 -11.70 -8.25 8.67
C LEU A 37 -13.11 -8.49 9.22
N MET A 38 -14.00 -7.51 9.09
CA MET A 38 -15.40 -7.63 9.48
C MET A 38 -16.11 -8.75 8.71
N ASN A 39 -15.93 -8.81 7.39
CA ASN A 39 -16.52 -9.85 6.54
C ASN A 39 -15.97 -11.25 6.87
N ALA A 40 -14.73 -11.35 7.34
CA ALA A 40 -14.10 -12.58 7.80
C ALA A 40 -14.50 -12.99 9.23
N GLY A 41 -15.12 -12.10 10.01
CA GLY A 41 -15.34 -12.31 11.44
C GLY A 41 -14.05 -12.38 12.27
N VAL A 42 -12.98 -11.72 11.79
CA VAL A 42 -11.65 -11.72 12.43
C VAL A 42 -11.46 -10.39 13.16
N ALA A 43 -11.10 -10.45 14.45
CA ALA A 43 -10.76 -9.27 15.22
C ALA A 43 -9.36 -8.73 14.84
N PRO A 44 -9.12 -7.41 14.82
CA PRO A 44 -7.82 -6.85 14.47
C PRO A 44 -6.64 -7.39 15.31
N GLU A 45 -6.89 -7.75 16.57
CA GLU A 45 -5.91 -8.31 17.50
C GLU A 45 -5.45 -9.73 17.12
N GLN A 46 -6.19 -10.42 16.25
CA GLN A 46 -5.82 -11.74 15.75
C GLN A 46 -4.86 -11.67 14.57
N VAL A 47 -4.66 -10.50 13.96
CA VAL A 47 -3.75 -10.33 12.83
C VAL A 47 -2.31 -10.39 13.32
N GLU A 48 -1.49 -11.23 12.68
CA GLU A 48 -0.09 -11.44 13.06
C GLU A 48 0.88 -10.72 12.11
N ARG A 49 0.47 -10.47 10.85
CA ARG A 49 1.25 -9.76 9.84
C ARG A 49 0.37 -8.94 8.92
N VAL A 50 0.89 -7.82 8.43
CA VAL A 50 0.28 -7.00 7.38
C VAL A 50 1.25 -6.83 6.22
N VAL A 51 0.81 -7.07 4.99
CA VAL A 51 1.56 -6.80 3.77
C VAL A 51 0.70 -5.90 2.89
N ALA A 52 1.22 -4.72 2.54
CA ALA A 52 0.52 -3.77 1.68
C ALA A 52 1.31 -3.50 0.40
N GLY A 53 0.69 -3.72 -0.76
CA GLY A 53 1.21 -3.27 -2.04
C GLY A 53 0.88 -1.81 -2.30
N GLN A 54 1.89 -0.97 -2.56
CA GLN A 54 1.73 0.43 -2.98
C GLN A 54 2.92 0.85 -3.85
N VAL A 55 2.64 1.45 -5.01
CA VAL A 55 3.68 1.85 -5.96
C VAL A 55 4.15 3.27 -5.64
N LEU A 56 3.22 4.22 -5.61
CA LEU A 56 3.54 5.64 -5.43
C LEU A 56 3.67 5.94 -3.93
N GLN A 57 4.89 5.79 -3.42
CA GLN A 57 5.21 5.97 -2.00
C GLN A 57 5.83 7.34 -1.69
N ALA A 58 6.15 8.13 -2.72
CA ALA A 58 6.72 9.46 -2.55
C ALA A 58 5.81 10.34 -1.68
N GLY A 59 6.33 10.82 -0.55
CA GLY A 59 5.59 11.65 0.39
C GLY A 59 4.51 10.93 1.21
N ALA A 60 4.37 9.60 1.08
CA ALA A 60 3.35 8.82 1.78
C ALA A 60 3.67 8.51 3.25
N GLY A 61 4.76 9.05 3.81
CA GLY A 61 5.16 8.81 5.19
C GLY A 61 6.04 7.57 5.39
N GLN A 62 6.24 7.19 6.65
CA GLN A 62 7.07 6.04 6.99
C GLN A 62 6.25 4.76 6.90
N ASN A 63 6.58 3.89 5.94
CA ASN A 63 5.97 2.58 5.76
C ASN A 63 4.42 2.64 5.65
N PRO A 64 3.87 2.97 4.47
CA PRO A 64 2.42 3.08 4.27
C PRO A 64 1.59 1.87 4.74
N ALA A 65 2.13 0.65 4.68
CA ALA A 65 1.48 -0.54 5.24
C ALA A 65 1.20 -0.42 6.75
N ARG A 66 2.12 0.20 7.50
CA ARG A 66 1.96 0.45 8.93
C ARG A 66 0.83 1.46 9.18
N GLU A 67 0.79 2.55 8.44
CA GLU A 67 -0.28 3.55 8.56
C GLU A 67 -1.65 2.93 8.28
N THR A 68 -1.74 2.09 7.25
CA THR A 68 -2.94 1.32 6.90
C THR A 68 -3.36 0.37 8.01
N ALA A 69 -2.42 -0.38 8.58
CA ALA A 69 -2.69 -1.31 9.68
C ALA A 69 -3.30 -0.57 10.88
N VAL A 70 -2.68 0.54 11.29
CA VAL A 70 -3.16 1.37 12.40
C VAL A 70 -4.52 1.97 12.10
N GLY A 71 -4.72 2.50 10.88
CA GLY A 71 -6.01 3.05 10.45
C GLY A 71 -7.13 2.00 10.42
N ALA A 72 -6.80 0.73 10.22
CA ALA A 72 -7.74 -0.39 10.27
C ALA A 72 -8.01 -0.90 11.71
N GLY A 73 -7.32 -0.36 12.72
CA GLY A 73 -7.42 -0.78 14.12
C GLY A 73 -6.51 -1.95 14.49
N ILE A 74 -5.57 -2.35 13.63
CA ILE A 74 -4.61 -3.42 13.92
C ILE A 74 -3.56 -2.90 14.93
N PRO A 75 -3.24 -3.64 16.00
CA PRO A 75 -2.32 -3.18 17.03
C PRO A 75 -0.91 -2.82 16.52
N MET A 76 -0.29 -1.82 17.15
CA MET A 76 1.05 -1.32 16.79
C MET A 76 2.17 -2.36 16.84
N HIS A 77 2.02 -3.43 17.62
CA HIS A 77 3.03 -4.48 17.74
C HIS A 77 3.03 -5.46 16.55
N VAL A 78 1.95 -5.53 15.77
CA VAL A 78 1.81 -6.44 14.63
C VAL A 78 2.68 -5.96 13.48
N PRO A 79 3.70 -6.68 12.98
CA PRO A 79 4.57 -6.20 11.90
C PRO A 79 3.82 -5.88 10.60
N ALA A 80 4.22 -4.81 9.91
CA ALA A 80 3.63 -4.37 8.65
C ALA A 80 4.73 -4.03 7.63
N THR A 81 4.58 -4.50 6.39
CA THR A 81 5.56 -4.31 5.33
C THR A 81 4.89 -3.75 4.08
N THR A 82 5.46 -2.68 3.51
CA THR A 82 5.06 -2.16 2.21
C THR A 82 5.91 -2.82 1.12
N VAL A 83 5.27 -3.36 0.09
CA VAL A 83 5.94 -3.97 -1.07
C VAL A 83 5.61 -3.20 -2.34
N ASN A 84 6.58 -3.14 -3.25
CA ASN A 84 6.40 -2.53 -4.57
C ASN A 84 6.91 -3.50 -5.65
N ALA A 85 5.96 -4.02 -6.41
CA ALA A 85 6.15 -4.77 -7.64
C ALA A 85 5.34 -4.12 -8.79
N VAL A 86 5.33 -2.78 -8.83
CA VAL A 86 4.54 -1.95 -9.75
C VAL A 86 3.07 -2.40 -9.73
N CYS A 87 2.43 -2.61 -10.89
CA CYS A 87 1.02 -3.02 -10.99
C CYS A 87 0.72 -4.33 -10.24
N LEU A 88 1.72 -5.17 -10.00
CA LEU A 88 1.58 -6.46 -9.34
C LEU A 88 1.61 -6.38 -7.81
N SER A 89 1.93 -5.22 -7.22
CA SER A 89 2.19 -5.07 -5.78
C SER A 89 1.10 -5.66 -4.87
N GLY A 90 -0.19 -5.47 -5.23
CA GLY A 90 -1.30 -6.04 -4.46
C GLY A 90 -1.38 -7.56 -4.53
N ALA A 91 -1.00 -8.16 -5.67
CA ALA A 91 -0.93 -9.61 -5.82
C ALA A 91 0.31 -10.19 -5.12
N GLU A 92 1.45 -9.49 -5.15
CA GLU A 92 2.63 -9.90 -4.40
C GLU A 92 2.37 -9.87 -2.89
N ALA A 93 1.59 -8.91 -2.39
CA ALA A 93 1.16 -8.91 -1.00
C ALA A 93 0.37 -10.19 -0.62
N VAL A 94 -0.48 -10.70 -1.53
CA VAL A 94 -1.18 -11.97 -1.33
C VAL A 94 -0.21 -13.16 -1.39
N ALA A 95 0.72 -13.15 -2.34
CA ALA A 95 1.75 -14.19 -2.45
C ALA A 95 2.61 -14.29 -1.19
N ASP A 96 3.03 -13.15 -0.64
CA ASP A 96 3.79 -13.08 0.61
C ASP A 96 2.97 -13.56 1.81
N ALA A 97 1.70 -13.19 1.91
CA ALA A 97 0.81 -13.71 2.95
C ALA A 97 0.68 -15.23 2.89
N VAL A 98 0.56 -15.80 1.69
CA VAL A 98 0.52 -17.25 1.46
C VAL A 98 1.84 -17.90 1.88
N ARG A 99 2.99 -17.31 1.55
CA ARG A 99 4.32 -17.80 1.99
C ARG A 99 4.45 -17.82 3.51
N LEU A 100 4.00 -16.77 4.19
CA LEU A 100 4.00 -16.66 5.66
C LEU A 100 3.11 -17.72 6.32
N ILE A 101 1.91 -17.96 5.78
CA ILE A 101 1.00 -18.99 6.31
C ILE A 101 1.54 -20.40 6.05
N ASN A 102 2.04 -20.66 4.84
CA ASN A 102 2.51 -21.99 4.45
C ASN A 102 3.79 -22.39 5.19
N SER A 103 4.66 -21.44 5.51
CA SER A 103 5.87 -21.65 6.32
C SER A 103 5.59 -21.81 7.82
N GLY A 104 4.37 -21.47 8.27
CA GLY A 104 4.00 -21.50 9.69
C GLY A 104 4.47 -20.27 10.48
N GLU A 105 4.90 -19.20 9.81
CA GLU A 105 5.32 -17.95 10.45
C GLU A 105 4.14 -17.10 10.97
N ALA A 106 2.93 -17.29 10.42
CA ALA A 106 1.72 -16.58 10.84
C ALA A 106 0.47 -17.43 10.55
N GLY A 107 -0.55 -17.33 11.41
CA GLY A 107 -1.86 -17.93 11.17
C GLY A 107 -2.83 -16.99 10.45
N VAL A 108 -2.80 -15.69 10.78
CA VAL A 108 -3.66 -14.66 10.15
C VAL A 108 -2.81 -13.52 9.60
N VAL A 109 -2.91 -13.31 8.29
CA VAL A 109 -2.18 -12.25 7.58
C VAL A 109 -3.16 -11.38 6.80
N VAL A 110 -3.03 -10.07 6.93
CA VAL A 110 -3.72 -9.10 6.07
C VAL A 110 -2.85 -8.81 4.86
N ALA A 111 -3.40 -9.06 3.67
CA ALA A 111 -2.83 -8.60 2.41
C ALA A 111 -3.74 -7.52 1.80
N VAL A 112 -3.17 -6.41 1.36
CA VAL A 112 -3.93 -5.30 0.76
C VAL A 112 -3.13 -4.65 -0.39
N GLY A 113 -3.81 -4.27 -1.46
CA GLY A 113 -3.27 -3.31 -2.43
C GLY A 113 -3.91 -1.95 -2.20
N GLN A 114 -3.12 -0.88 -2.20
CA GLN A 114 -3.59 0.48 -1.99
C GLN A 114 -2.85 1.45 -2.89
N GLU A 115 -3.57 2.43 -3.44
CA GLU A 115 -2.96 3.42 -4.30
C GLU A 115 -3.78 4.72 -4.34
N SER A 116 -3.11 5.85 -4.54
CA SER A 116 -3.75 7.13 -4.84
C SER A 116 -2.89 7.91 -5.83
N MET A 117 -3.07 7.61 -7.12
CA MET A 117 -2.35 8.32 -8.18
C MET A 117 -2.62 9.83 -8.16
N SER A 118 -3.82 10.25 -7.73
CA SER A 118 -4.19 11.67 -7.68
C SER A 118 -3.41 12.48 -6.65
N LEU A 119 -2.84 11.83 -5.63
CA LEU A 119 -2.00 12.46 -4.61
C LEU A 119 -0.51 12.27 -4.85
N ALA A 120 -0.11 11.68 -5.99
CA ALA A 120 1.29 11.55 -6.35
C ALA A 120 1.92 12.94 -6.46
N PRO A 121 2.96 13.26 -5.67
CA PRO A 121 3.56 14.57 -5.69
C PRO A 121 4.42 14.75 -6.96
N HIS A 122 4.68 16.00 -7.32
CA HIS A 122 5.88 16.28 -8.10
C HIS A 122 7.09 16.35 -7.15
N VAL A 123 8.24 15.83 -7.59
CA VAL A 123 9.49 15.85 -6.82
C VAL A 123 10.59 16.61 -7.54
N VAL A 124 11.54 17.13 -6.79
CA VAL A 124 12.75 17.74 -7.33
C VAL A 124 13.95 17.43 -6.42
N PRO A 125 15.06 16.89 -6.95
CA PRO A 125 16.21 16.49 -6.14
C PRO A 125 17.00 17.71 -5.66
N MET A 126 16.60 18.27 -4.51
CA MET A 126 17.13 19.54 -4.00
C MET A 126 18.14 19.40 -2.85
N ARG A 127 18.46 18.19 -2.38
CA ARG A 127 19.30 18.01 -1.18
C ARG A 127 20.68 18.68 -1.30
N ALA A 128 21.30 18.64 -2.49
CA ALA A 128 22.56 19.33 -2.78
C ALA A 128 22.37 20.67 -3.51
N GLY A 129 21.12 21.06 -3.80
CA GLY A 129 20.74 22.21 -4.60
C GLY A 129 21.08 22.09 -6.09
N THR A 130 20.66 23.09 -6.85
CA THR A 130 21.03 23.27 -8.27
C THR A 130 22.02 24.42 -8.37
N LYS A 131 23.27 24.13 -8.73
CA LYS A 131 24.35 25.14 -8.75
C LYS A 131 24.17 26.20 -9.85
N PHE A 132 23.73 25.78 -11.04
CA PHE A 132 23.49 26.64 -12.20
C PHE A 132 22.57 25.89 -13.18
N GLY A 133 21.66 26.60 -13.85
CA GLY A 133 20.66 26.00 -14.76
C GLY A 133 19.31 25.73 -14.10
N PRO A 134 18.31 25.24 -14.85
CA PRO A 134 16.96 25.01 -14.35
C PRO A 134 16.88 23.79 -13.43
N ALA A 135 15.92 23.81 -12.50
CA ALA A 135 15.50 22.64 -11.73
C ALA A 135 14.08 22.23 -12.16
N THR A 136 13.93 20.98 -12.61
CA THR A 136 12.67 20.47 -13.17
C THR A 136 11.90 19.67 -12.12
N LEU A 137 10.60 19.94 -12.02
CA LEU A 137 9.67 19.12 -11.24
C LEU A 137 9.35 17.84 -12.03
N ILE A 138 9.57 16.69 -11.40
CA ILE A 138 9.32 15.36 -11.95
C ILE A 138 7.97 14.88 -11.41
N ASP A 139 7.03 14.52 -12.28
CA ASP A 139 5.77 13.89 -11.88
C ASP A 139 6.04 12.44 -11.42
N THR A 140 5.80 12.13 -10.14
CA THR A 140 6.06 10.79 -9.62
C THR A 140 5.07 9.74 -10.11
N ALA A 141 3.83 10.10 -10.47
CA ALA A 141 2.90 9.13 -11.04
C ALA A 141 3.43 8.62 -12.39
N ASP A 142 3.96 9.52 -13.20
CA ASP A 142 4.57 9.20 -14.48
C ASP A 142 5.90 8.47 -14.28
N TYR A 143 6.82 9.05 -13.51
CA TYR A 143 8.19 8.57 -13.36
C TYR A 143 8.29 7.26 -12.56
N ASP A 144 7.64 7.16 -11.40
CA ASP A 144 7.75 5.97 -10.52
C ASP A 144 6.77 4.85 -10.91
N GLY A 145 5.73 5.16 -11.71
CA GLY A 145 4.61 4.25 -11.95
C GLY A 145 4.36 3.87 -13.41
N LEU A 146 4.69 4.72 -14.38
CA LEU A 146 4.22 4.57 -15.78
C LEU A 146 5.35 4.63 -16.82
N THR A 147 6.56 5.01 -16.41
CA THR A 147 7.73 5.08 -17.29
C THR A 147 8.57 3.82 -17.14
N ASP A 148 8.96 3.22 -18.26
CA ASP A 148 9.93 2.13 -18.24
C ASP A 148 11.30 2.67 -17.80
N ALA A 149 12.01 1.94 -16.94
CA ALA A 149 13.28 2.41 -16.40
C ALA A 149 14.46 2.26 -17.37
N PHE A 150 14.26 1.58 -18.51
CA PHE A 150 15.31 1.17 -19.44
C PHE A 150 15.16 1.77 -20.84
N ASP A 151 13.97 2.26 -21.20
CA ASP A 151 13.65 2.95 -22.46
C ASP A 151 13.44 4.46 -22.27
#